data_AF-A0AAU7DPL8-F1
#
_entry.id   AF-A0AAU7DPL8-F1
#
_cell.length_a   1.000
_cell.length_b   1.000
_cell.length_c   1.000
_cell.angle_alpha   90.00
_cell.angle_beta   90.00
_cell.angle_gamma   90.00
#
_symmetry.space_group_name_H-M   'P 1'
#
loop_
_entity.id
_entity.type
_entity.pdbx_description
1 polymer ?
#
loop_
_entity_poly.entity_id
_entity_poly.type
_entity_poly.pdbx_seq_one_letter_code
_entity_poly.pdbx_strand_id
1 'polypeptide(L)'
;MWSGILDISRNPISLVRNIGATRTVRKARSLTVEQFQALLTELQEPFATMALLSVCLGLRISEALGLRWSDVNWIASRLSVQRGIVNQIVGDVKTRGSAKTFDVAVELLDRLKSCRQHSDFSAAEDWVFASPFKLGRLPYSYTGTRQELERASKAAGIGHISSHVFRHTYRSWLDAVKTPIAVQQKMMRHQDIRTTMNIYGDVVTDEMSTAGLRVAELAFQFNGAQAERETS
;
A
#
# COMPACT_ATOMS: atom_id res chain seq x y z
N MET A 1 49.19 23.49 -19.19
CA MET A 1 49.95 22.49 -18.40
C MET A 1 49.34 22.39 -17.00
N TRP A 2 48.18 21.72 -16.86
CA TRP A 2 47.51 21.39 -15.59
C TRP A 2 46.72 20.08 -15.77
N SER A 3 47.40 18.97 -16.04
CA SER A 3 46.77 17.66 -16.27
C SER A 3 47.39 16.57 -15.41
N GLY A 4 47.78 16.89 -14.17
CA GLY A 4 48.55 15.97 -13.32
C GLY A 4 48.30 16.08 -11.82
N ILE A 5 47.25 16.77 -11.38
CA ILE A 5 46.94 16.89 -9.95
C ILE A 5 45.47 16.55 -9.79
N LEU A 6 45.16 15.27 -9.65
CA LEU A 6 44.04 14.72 -8.88
C LEU A 6 44.06 13.21 -9.15
N ASP A 7 44.53 12.46 -8.16
CA ASP A 7 44.41 10.99 -8.17
C ASP A 7 42.92 10.63 -8.08
N ILE A 8 42.33 10.31 -9.23
CA ILE A 8 40.90 9.97 -9.39
C ILE A 8 40.59 8.55 -8.86
N SER A 9 41.57 7.84 -8.29
CA SER A 9 41.40 6.46 -7.83
C SER A 9 40.57 6.32 -6.55
N ARG A 10 40.35 7.40 -5.79
CA ARG A 10 39.55 7.39 -4.57
C ARG A 10 38.38 8.35 -4.65
N ASN A 11 37.18 7.85 -4.33
CA ASN A 11 35.98 8.67 -4.20
C ASN A 11 36.21 9.77 -3.14
N PRO A 12 36.24 11.06 -3.50
CA PRO A 12 36.52 12.15 -2.56
C PRO A 12 35.43 12.30 -1.48
N ILE A 13 34.22 11.77 -1.70
CA ILE A 13 33.14 11.71 -0.69
C ILE A 13 33.47 10.74 0.45
N SER A 14 34.37 9.77 0.24
CA SER A 14 34.77 8.80 1.29
C SER A 14 35.47 9.45 2.49
N LEU A 15 36.02 10.65 2.31
CA LEU A 15 36.67 11.45 3.36
C LEU A 15 35.68 12.32 4.14
N VAL A 16 34.46 12.49 3.63
CA VAL A 16 33.40 13.25 4.31
C VAL A 16 32.65 12.31 5.26
N ARG A 17 33.12 12.23 6.51
CA ARG A 17 32.29 11.69 7.59
C ARG A 17 31.33 12.79 8.03
N ASN A 18 30.03 12.52 7.91
CA ASN A 18 29.01 13.41 8.45
C ASN A 18 28.97 13.29 9.99
N ILE A 19 29.99 13.83 10.65
CA ILE A 19 30.13 13.87 12.10
C ILE A 19 29.22 14.98 12.61
N GLY A 20 28.02 14.61 13.07
CA GLY A 20 27.01 15.56 13.55
C GLY A 20 25.68 15.51 12.83
N ALA A 21 25.52 14.74 11.74
CA ALA A 21 24.19 14.37 11.28
C ALA A 21 23.57 13.38 12.25
N THR A 22 22.90 13.91 13.27
CA THR A 22 21.88 13.16 13.98
C THR A 22 20.85 12.79 12.94
N ARG A 23 20.86 11.53 12.50
CA ARG A 23 19.79 10.98 11.67
C ARG A 23 18.58 10.93 12.59
N THR A 24 17.83 12.02 12.69
CA THR A 24 16.61 12.08 13.48
C THR A 24 15.68 11.05 12.86
N VAL A 25 15.63 9.86 13.47
CA VAL A 25 14.70 8.80 13.08
C VAL A 25 13.34 9.29 13.55
N ARG A 26 12.68 10.10 12.72
CA ARG A 26 11.27 10.44 12.94
C ARG A 26 10.53 9.11 13.07
N LYS A 27 9.89 8.88 14.22
CA LYS A 27 9.08 7.67 14.45
C LYS A 27 8.08 7.58 13.30
N ALA A 28 8.10 6.47 12.58
CA ALA A 28 7.20 6.27 11.45
C ALA A 28 5.76 6.44 11.96
N ARG A 29 5.03 7.37 11.37
CA ARG A 29 3.66 7.67 11.75
C ARG A 29 2.75 6.54 11.26
N SER A 30 1.96 5.96 12.15
CA SER A 30 0.84 5.05 11.85
C SER A 30 -0.47 5.70 12.27
N LEU A 31 -1.58 5.29 11.65
CA LEU A 31 -2.93 5.73 12.00
C LEU A 31 -3.57 4.75 13.00
N THR A 32 -4.36 5.27 13.93
CA THR A 32 -5.32 4.45 14.69
C THR A 32 -6.49 4.05 13.78
N VAL A 33 -7.33 3.12 14.24
CA VAL A 33 -8.53 2.70 13.51
C VAL A 33 -9.46 3.90 13.29
N GLU A 34 -9.68 4.71 14.33
CA GLU A 34 -10.55 5.89 14.31
C GLU A 34 -9.99 6.97 13.37
N GLN A 35 -8.66 7.20 13.39
CA GLN A 35 -8.01 8.14 12.48
C GLN A 35 -8.10 7.69 11.03
N PHE A 36 -7.97 6.39 10.76
CA PHE A 36 -8.11 5.84 9.42
C PHE A 36 -9.55 5.96 8.92
N GLN A 37 -10.55 5.71 9.78
CA GLN A 37 -11.96 5.87 9.44
C GLN A 37 -12.33 7.32 9.19
N ALA A 38 -11.90 8.26 10.04
CA ALA A 38 -12.09 9.68 9.81
C ALA A 38 -11.48 10.13 8.48
N LEU A 39 -10.28 9.61 8.14
CA LEU A 39 -9.69 9.84 6.83
C LEU A 39 -10.52 9.24 5.69
N LEU A 40 -11.03 8.02 5.86
CA LEU A 40 -11.81 7.31 4.84
C LEU A 40 -13.11 8.04 4.48
N THR A 41 -13.80 8.62 5.47
CA THR A 41 -15.00 9.44 5.26
C THR A 41 -14.73 10.68 4.42
N GLU A 42 -13.53 11.24 4.55
CA GLU A 42 -13.13 12.46 3.83
C GLU A 42 -12.56 12.19 2.43
N LEU A 43 -12.11 10.95 2.16
CA LEU A 43 -11.53 10.58 0.87
C LEU A 43 -12.62 10.38 -0.20
N GLN A 44 -12.42 10.98 -1.37
CA GLN A 44 -13.26 10.72 -2.54
C GLN A 44 -12.92 9.37 -3.17
N GLU A 45 -13.91 8.75 -3.83
CA GLU A 45 -13.61 7.62 -4.71
C GLU A 45 -12.85 8.09 -5.96
N PRO A 46 -11.88 7.30 -6.47
CA PRO A 46 -11.53 5.95 -6.01
C PRO A 46 -10.40 5.91 -4.94
N PHE A 47 -10.02 7.06 -4.37
CA PHE A 47 -8.92 7.17 -3.42
C PHE A 47 -9.20 6.53 -2.06
N ALA A 48 -10.47 6.55 -1.62
CA ALA A 48 -10.93 5.82 -0.43
C ALA A 48 -10.65 4.32 -0.56
N THR A 49 -11.07 3.71 -1.69
CA THR A 49 -10.80 2.29 -1.98
C THR A 49 -9.31 2.00 -2.11
N MET A 50 -8.53 2.90 -2.71
CA MET A 50 -7.08 2.75 -2.78
C MET A 50 -6.41 2.77 -1.39
N ALA A 51 -6.87 3.62 -0.48
CA ALA A 51 -6.39 3.68 0.89
C ALA A 51 -6.72 2.38 1.65
N LEU A 52 -7.94 1.85 1.49
CA LEU A 52 -8.36 0.55 2.03
C LEU A 52 -7.47 -0.60 1.56
N LEU A 53 -7.26 -0.75 0.24
CA LEU A 53 -6.35 -1.78 -0.28
C LEU A 53 -4.94 -1.64 0.30
N SER A 54 -4.44 -0.40 0.39
CA SER A 54 -3.09 -0.13 0.88
C SER A 54 -2.93 -0.46 2.36
N VAL A 55 -3.94 -0.19 3.19
CA VAL A 55 -3.89 -0.49 4.63
C VAL A 55 -4.17 -1.96 4.92
N CYS A 56 -5.06 -2.62 4.18
CA CYS A 56 -5.43 -4.03 4.44
C CYS A 56 -4.37 -5.02 3.92
N LEU A 57 -3.77 -4.72 2.76
CA LEU A 57 -2.83 -5.64 2.08
C LEU A 57 -1.38 -5.16 2.17
N GLY A 58 -1.13 -4.01 2.79
CA GLY A 58 0.20 -3.43 2.89
C GLY A 58 0.81 -3.11 1.52
N LEU A 59 0.02 -2.61 0.57
CA LEU A 59 0.52 -2.28 -0.77
C LEU A 59 1.37 -1.01 -0.74
N ARG A 60 2.41 -0.95 -1.60
CA ARG A 60 3.02 0.33 -1.94
C ARG A 60 2.07 1.08 -2.86
N ILE A 61 2.08 2.41 -2.81
CA ILE A 61 1.18 3.20 -3.66
C ILE A 61 1.39 2.93 -5.16
N SER A 62 2.64 2.69 -5.57
CA SER A 62 2.97 2.32 -6.95
C SER A 62 2.38 0.96 -7.35
N GLU A 63 2.26 0.03 -6.39
CA GLU A 63 1.65 -1.29 -6.60
C GLU A 63 0.13 -1.15 -6.69
N ALA A 64 -0.48 -0.38 -5.78
CA ALA A 64 -1.93 -0.14 -5.80
C ALA A 64 -2.38 0.54 -7.11
N LEU A 65 -1.69 1.59 -7.55
CA LEU A 65 -1.95 2.26 -8.83
C LEU A 65 -1.71 1.34 -10.04
N GLY A 66 -0.86 0.32 -9.90
CA GLY A 66 -0.56 -0.66 -10.95
C GLY A 66 -1.58 -1.78 -11.10
N LEU A 67 -2.65 -1.81 -10.30
CA LEU A 67 -3.65 -2.88 -10.37
C LEU A 67 -4.56 -2.74 -11.60
N ARG A 68 -4.82 -3.86 -12.26
CA ARG A 68 -5.87 -4.03 -13.27
C ARG A 68 -6.99 -4.92 -12.75
N TRP A 69 -8.16 -4.86 -13.39
CA TRP A 69 -9.28 -5.72 -13.01
C TRP A 69 -8.98 -7.22 -13.19
N SER A 70 -8.11 -7.57 -14.16
CA SER A 70 -7.60 -8.92 -14.40
C SER A 70 -6.78 -9.49 -13.23
N ASP A 71 -6.28 -8.62 -12.35
CA ASP A 71 -5.45 -9.02 -11.21
C ASP A 71 -6.28 -9.52 -10.02
N VAL A 72 -7.61 -9.37 -10.09
CA VAL A 72 -8.56 -9.80 -9.06
C VAL A 72 -9.22 -11.11 -9.48
N ASN A 73 -8.94 -12.18 -8.73
CA ASN A 73 -9.66 -13.43 -8.82
C ASN A 73 -10.83 -13.43 -7.83
N TRP A 74 -12.02 -13.13 -8.36
CA TRP A 74 -13.26 -13.03 -7.60
C TRP A 74 -13.73 -14.35 -6.99
N ILE A 75 -13.45 -15.48 -7.64
CA ILE A 75 -13.89 -16.81 -7.18
C ILE A 75 -13.02 -17.28 -6.02
N ALA A 76 -11.70 -17.09 -6.15
CA ALA A 76 -10.74 -17.49 -5.13
C ALA A 76 -10.51 -16.42 -4.05
N SER A 77 -11.24 -15.30 -4.09
CA SER A 77 -11.07 -14.15 -3.19
C SER A 77 -9.62 -13.67 -3.07
N ARG A 78 -8.95 -13.52 -4.22
CA ARG A 78 -7.50 -13.27 -4.28
C ARG A 78 -7.13 -12.10 -5.18
N LEU A 79 -6.14 -11.32 -4.77
CA LEU A 79 -5.59 -10.20 -5.55
C LEU A 79 -4.09 -10.39 -5.79
N SER A 80 -3.67 -10.34 -7.05
CA SER A 80 -2.29 -10.58 -7.45
C SER A 80 -1.59 -9.30 -7.90
N VAL A 81 -0.57 -8.86 -7.18
CA VAL A 81 0.19 -7.66 -7.56
C VAL A 81 1.23 -8.03 -8.62
N GLN A 82 0.98 -7.67 -9.88
CA GLN A 82 1.85 -8.05 -11.02
C GLN A 82 2.77 -6.95 -11.51
N ARG A 83 2.46 -5.69 -11.22
CA ARG A 83 3.17 -4.53 -11.77
C ARG A 83 3.16 -3.35 -10.80
N GLY A 84 4.04 -2.38 -11.05
CA GLY A 84 4.07 -1.11 -10.32
C GLY A 84 4.21 0.06 -11.28
N ILE A 85 3.71 1.23 -10.87
CA ILE A 85 3.80 2.45 -11.69
C ILE A 85 4.55 3.53 -10.93
N VAL A 86 5.57 4.09 -11.56
CA VAL A 86 6.37 5.21 -11.05
C VAL A 86 6.49 6.25 -12.15
N ASN A 87 6.18 7.51 -11.84
CA ASN A 87 6.19 8.60 -12.83
C ASN A 87 5.40 8.29 -14.11
N GLN A 88 4.26 7.58 -13.97
CA GLN A 88 3.42 7.12 -15.08
C GLN A 88 4.11 6.17 -16.06
N ILE A 89 5.27 5.62 -15.68
CA ILE A 89 5.94 4.55 -16.39
C ILE A 89 5.61 3.25 -15.66
N VAL A 90 5.03 2.31 -16.41
CA VAL A 90 4.78 0.96 -15.92
C VAL A 90 6.10 0.22 -15.85
N GLY A 91 6.47 -0.18 -14.65
CA GLY A 91 7.57 -1.11 -14.43
C GLY A 91 7.01 -2.45 -14.00
N ASP A 92 7.58 -3.53 -14.51
CA ASP A 92 7.40 -4.83 -13.87
C ASP A 92 7.93 -4.71 -12.43
N VAL A 93 7.23 -5.32 -11.47
CA VAL A 93 7.82 -5.48 -10.14
C VAL A 93 9.10 -6.28 -10.33
N LYS A 94 10.25 -5.64 -10.05
CA LYS A 94 11.57 -6.22 -10.30
C LYS A 94 11.63 -7.62 -9.69
N THR A 95 11.79 -8.62 -10.55
CA THR A 95 11.95 -10.08 -10.35
C THR A 95 10.68 -10.94 -10.43
N ARG A 96 10.75 -12.01 -11.25
CA ARG A 96 9.74 -13.08 -11.42
C ARG A 96 9.23 -13.74 -10.13
N GLY A 97 9.85 -13.47 -8.97
CA GLY A 97 9.42 -13.95 -7.65
C GLY A 97 8.62 -12.95 -6.81
N SER A 98 8.35 -11.72 -7.31
CA SER A 98 7.64 -10.68 -6.54
C SER A 98 6.15 -10.56 -6.83
N ALA A 99 5.63 -11.27 -7.84
CA ALA A 99 4.19 -11.40 -8.04
C ALA A 99 3.62 -12.14 -6.83
N LYS A 100 2.94 -11.41 -5.95
CA LYS A 100 2.40 -11.97 -4.71
C LYS A 100 0.90 -11.82 -4.70
N THR A 101 0.25 -12.93 -4.45
CA THR A 101 -1.19 -13.03 -4.28
C THR A 101 -1.54 -12.83 -2.81
N PHE A 102 -2.60 -12.08 -2.56
CA PHE A 102 -3.19 -11.84 -1.26
C PHE A 102 -4.57 -12.45 -1.21
N ASP A 103 -4.92 -13.07 -0.10
CA ASP A 103 -6.32 -13.31 0.21
C ASP A 103 -6.98 -11.99 0.60
N VAL A 104 -8.18 -11.77 0.09
CA VAL A 104 -8.91 -10.51 0.19
C VAL A 104 -10.18 -10.76 0.97
N ALA A 105 -10.41 -9.93 2.00
CA ALA A 105 -11.65 -9.96 2.77
C ALA A 105 -12.87 -9.67 1.88
N VAL A 106 -14.02 -10.26 2.19
CA VAL A 106 -15.24 -10.16 1.38
C VAL A 106 -15.68 -8.71 1.24
N GLU A 107 -15.60 -7.93 2.31
CA GLU A 107 -15.95 -6.51 2.34
C GLU A 107 -15.10 -5.68 1.37
N LEU A 108 -13.83 -6.05 1.21
CA LEU A 108 -12.91 -5.39 0.28
C LEU A 108 -13.18 -5.80 -1.17
N LEU A 109 -13.59 -7.05 -1.40
CA LEU A 109 -14.07 -7.51 -2.72
C LEU A 109 -15.37 -6.80 -3.11
N ASP A 110 -16.31 -6.66 -2.18
CA ASP A 110 -17.57 -5.95 -2.43
C ASP A 110 -17.32 -4.47 -2.74
N ARG A 111 -16.39 -3.83 -2.02
CA ARG A 111 -15.94 -2.47 -2.32
C ARG A 111 -15.33 -2.37 -3.72
N LEU A 112 -14.43 -3.29 -4.08
CA LEU A 112 -13.84 -3.35 -5.43
C LEU A 112 -14.90 -3.57 -6.51
N LYS A 113 -15.89 -4.43 -6.26
CA LYS A 113 -17.00 -4.70 -7.18
C LYS A 113 -17.86 -3.45 -7.39
N SER A 114 -18.19 -2.73 -6.31
CA SER A 114 -18.90 -1.46 -6.38
C SER A 114 -18.10 -0.42 -7.18
N CYS A 115 -16.80 -0.28 -6.94
CA CYS A 115 -15.94 0.59 -7.75
C CYS A 115 -15.93 0.21 -9.22
N ARG A 116 -15.90 -1.09 -9.54
CA ARG A 116 -15.93 -1.57 -10.92
C ARG A 116 -17.25 -1.23 -11.61
N GLN A 117 -18.37 -1.31 -10.90
CA GLN A 117 -19.70 -1.00 -11.43
C GLN A 117 -19.88 0.49 -11.75
N HIS A 118 -19.25 1.38 -10.96
CA HIS A 118 -19.33 2.83 -11.13
C HIS A 118 -18.19 3.41 -12.00
N SER A 119 -17.27 2.57 -12.47
CA SER A 119 -16.15 3.00 -13.32
C SER A 119 -16.53 2.91 -14.79
N ASP A 120 -16.24 3.96 -15.55
CA ASP A 120 -16.30 3.95 -17.02
C ASP A 120 -15.27 2.96 -17.64
N PHE A 121 -14.29 2.51 -16.85
CA PHE A 121 -13.21 1.62 -17.24
C PHE A 121 -13.28 0.34 -16.41
N SER A 122 -14.01 -0.66 -16.91
CA SER A 122 -14.34 -1.90 -16.19
C SER A 122 -13.93 -3.18 -16.93
N ALA A 123 -13.26 -3.06 -18.10
CA ALA A 123 -12.72 -4.18 -18.84
C ALA A 123 -11.58 -4.84 -18.06
N ALA A 124 -11.28 -6.11 -18.35
CA ALA A 124 -10.27 -6.87 -17.59
C ALA A 124 -8.88 -6.17 -17.58
N GLU A 125 -8.47 -5.60 -18.71
CA GLU A 125 -7.16 -4.94 -18.84
C GLU A 125 -7.15 -3.47 -18.41
N ASP A 126 -8.29 -2.92 -18.01
CA ASP A 126 -8.37 -1.56 -17.50
C ASP A 126 -7.76 -1.47 -16.10
N TRP A 127 -7.21 -0.30 -15.78
CA TRP A 127 -6.70 -0.01 -14.44
C TRP A 127 -7.86 0.09 -13.44
N VAL A 128 -7.69 -0.51 -12.26
CA VAL A 128 -8.65 -0.37 -11.14
C VAL A 128 -8.82 1.10 -10.77
N PHE A 129 -7.71 1.85 -10.80
CA PHE A 129 -7.66 3.28 -10.52
C PHE A 129 -7.42 4.10 -11.79
N ALA A 130 -8.11 3.76 -12.88
CA ALA A 130 -8.06 4.47 -14.15
C ALA A 130 -8.32 5.98 -13.98
N SER A 131 -7.50 6.83 -14.60
CA SER A 131 -7.70 8.27 -14.56
C SER A 131 -8.65 8.72 -15.67
N PRO A 132 -9.77 9.39 -15.34
CA PRO A 132 -10.66 9.98 -16.35
C PRO A 132 -9.94 11.02 -17.22
N PHE A 133 -9.03 11.81 -16.64
CA PHE A 133 -8.21 12.80 -17.36
C PHE A 133 -7.26 12.19 -18.39
N LYS A 134 -6.97 10.88 -18.29
CA LYS A 134 -6.15 10.13 -19.26
C LYS A 134 -6.97 9.12 -20.05
N LEU A 135 -8.31 9.24 -20.02
CA LEU A 135 -9.24 8.35 -20.72
C LEU A 135 -8.96 6.87 -20.40
N GLY A 136 -8.61 6.59 -19.14
CA GLY A 136 -8.32 5.23 -18.66
C GLY A 136 -7.03 4.60 -19.20
N ARG A 137 -6.26 5.28 -20.06
CA ARG A 137 -4.99 4.75 -20.58
C ARG A 137 -3.91 4.63 -19.50
N LEU A 138 -4.01 5.49 -18.48
CA LEU A 138 -3.14 5.50 -17.31
C LEU A 138 -3.99 5.66 -16.05
N PRO A 139 -3.53 5.12 -14.91
CA PRO A 139 -4.19 5.36 -13.64
C PRO A 139 -3.92 6.77 -13.13
N TYR A 140 -4.57 7.12 -12.00
CA TYR A 140 -4.26 8.34 -11.28
C TYR A 140 -2.77 8.48 -10.99
N SER A 141 -2.25 9.70 -11.06
CA SER A 141 -0.86 9.98 -10.74
C SER A 141 -0.62 9.94 -9.24
N TYR A 142 0.65 9.71 -8.87
CA TYR A 142 1.09 9.91 -7.50
C TYR A 142 0.81 11.34 -6.99
N THR A 143 0.95 12.34 -7.87
CA THR A 143 0.68 13.74 -7.51
C THR A 143 -0.79 13.99 -7.19
N GLY A 144 -1.72 13.49 -8.02
CA GLY A 144 -3.16 13.61 -7.76
C GLY A 144 -3.57 12.86 -6.48
N THR A 145 -3.02 11.67 -6.28
CA THR A 145 -3.20 10.91 -5.04
C THR A 145 -2.72 11.66 -3.81
N ARG A 146 -1.54 12.29 -3.89
CA ARG A 146 -0.99 13.08 -2.79
C ARG A 146 -1.86 14.28 -2.46
N GLN A 147 -2.34 15.01 -3.46
CA GLN A 147 -3.19 16.18 -3.27
C GLN A 147 -4.51 15.81 -2.58
N GLU A 148 -5.14 14.74 -3.03
CA GLU A 148 -6.38 14.25 -2.41
C GLU A 148 -6.14 13.78 -0.98
N LEU A 149 -5.05 13.05 -0.74
CA LEU A 149 -4.68 12.61 0.61
C LEU A 149 -4.41 13.81 1.54
N GLU A 150 -3.75 14.85 1.04
CA GLU A 150 -3.49 16.08 1.78
C GLU A 150 -4.81 16.78 2.15
N ARG A 151 -5.71 16.94 1.18
CA ARG A 151 -7.07 17.50 1.39
C ARG A 151 -7.82 16.73 2.47
N ALA A 152 -7.97 15.42 2.31
CA ALA A 152 -8.72 14.58 3.23
C ALA A 152 -8.08 14.53 4.62
N SER A 153 -6.74 14.48 4.70
CA SER A 153 -6.03 14.49 5.99
C SER A 153 -6.20 15.78 6.79
N LYS A 154 -6.34 16.91 6.10
CA LYS A 154 -6.63 18.20 6.72
C LYS A 154 -8.08 18.24 7.20
N ALA A 155 -9.03 17.79 6.39
CA ALA A 155 -10.45 17.73 6.74
C ALA A 155 -10.71 16.82 7.95
N ALA A 156 -10.05 15.64 7.99
CA ALA A 156 -10.14 14.70 9.10
C ALA A 156 -9.39 15.16 10.38
N GLY A 157 -8.73 16.33 10.37
CA GLY A 157 -8.00 16.85 11.54
C GLY A 157 -6.75 16.04 11.93
N ILE A 158 -6.30 15.12 11.08
CA ILE A 158 -5.12 14.29 11.34
C ILE A 158 -3.82 14.97 10.87
N GLY A 159 -3.88 16.05 10.11
CA GLY A 159 -2.69 16.75 9.62
C GLY A 159 -1.91 15.94 8.57
N HIS A 160 -0.76 16.46 8.13
CA HIS A 160 -0.09 15.96 6.93
C HIS A 160 0.35 14.49 7.02
N ILE A 161 -0.06 13.70 6.04
CA ILE A 161 0.34 12.31 5.83
C ILE A 161 0.74 12.07 4.37
N SER A 162 1.55 11.04 4.14
CA SER A 162 1.85 10.55 2.80
C SER A 162 1.32 9.12 2.64
N SER A 163 1.24 8.61 1.42
CA SER A 163 0.75 7.24 1.17
C SER A 163 1.57 6.15 1.87
N HIS A 164 2.82 6.41 2.27
CA HIS A 164 3.62 5.51 3.10
C HIS A 164 2.99 5.24 4.47
N VAL A 165 2.14 6.15 4.96
CA VAL A 165 1.43 5.99 6.24
C VAL A 165 0.60 4.71 6.23
N PHE A 166 -0.05 4.36 5.12
CA PHE A 166 -0.90 3.16 5.05
C PHE A 166 -0.09 1.89 5.29
N ARG A 167 1.14 1.82 4.74
CA ARG A 167 2.03 0.68 4.96
C ARG A 167 2.57 0.64 6.41
N HIS A 168 2.80 1.79 7.02
CA HIS A 168 3.20 1.87 8.43
C HIS A 168 2.05 1.49 9.36
N THR A 169 0.83 1.93 9.04
CA THR A 169 -0.41 1.52 9.70
C THR A 169 -0.62 0.02 9.57
N TYR A 170 -0.47 -0.55 8.38
CA TYR A 170 -0.56 -1.99 8.16
C TYR A 170 0.38 -2.77 9.09
N ARG A 171 1.66 -2.38 9.15
CA ARG A 171 2.61 -2.99 10.08
C ARG A 171 2.16 -2.86 11.55
N SER A 172 1.74 -1.67 11.95
CA SER A 172 1.24 -1.42 13.32
C SER A 172 0.02 -2.27 13.66
N TRP A 173 -0.87 -2.49 12.69
CA TRP A 173 -2.06 -3.31 12.87
C TRP A 173 -1.75 -4.81 12.86
N LEU A 174 -0.76 -5.25 12.08
CA LEU A 174 -0.22 -6.61 12.20
C LEU A 174 0.33 -6.88 13.61
N ASP A 175 1.02 -5.90 14.20
CA ASP A 175 1.44 -5.94 15.61
C ASP A 175 0.24 -6.01 16.56
N ALA A 176 -0.80 -5.20 16.33
CA ALA A 176 -2.01 -5.17 17.16
C ALA A 176 -2.79 -6.50 17.15
N VAL A 177 -2.87 -7.18 15.99
CA VAL A 177 -3.48 -8.51 15.88
C VAL A 177 -2.53 -9.66 16.29
N LYS A 178 -1.39 -9.32 16.91
CA LYS A 178 -0.38 -10.24 17.45
C LYS A 178 0.24 -11.17 16.41
N THR A 179 0.44 -10.68 15.18
CA THR A 179 1.08 -11.45 14.10
C THR A 179 2.56 -11.68 14.42
N PRO A 180 3.11 -12.90 14.30
CA PRO A 180 4.53 -13.15 14.53
C PRO A 180 5.43 -12.31 13.61
N ILE A 181 6.55 -11.79 14.14
CA ILE A 181 7.45 -10.89 13.39
C ILE A 181 7.92 -11.50 12.06
N ALA A 182 8.19 -12.81 12.03
CA ALA A 182 8.60 -13.51 10.80
C ALA A 182 7.51 -13.41 9.71
N VAL A 183 6.26 -13.67 10.08
CA VAL A 183 5.08 -13.52 9.20
C VAL A 183 4.96 -12.07 8.74
N GLN A 184 5.07 -11.11 9.66
CA GLN A 184 5.00 -9.69 9.32
C GLN A 184 6.05 -9.28 8.28
N GLN A 185 7.31 -9.72 8.45
CA GLN A 185 8.39 -9.42 7.50
C GLN A 185 8.09 -9.97 6.11
N LYS A 186 7.56 -11.20 6.03
CA LYS A 186 7.15 -11.84 4.77
C LYS A 186 5.96 -11.08 4.14
N MET A 187 4.96 -10.67 4.92
CA MET A 187 3.83 -9.85 4.45
C MET A 187 4.28 -8.46 3.98
N MET A 188 5.23 -7.86 4.69
CA MET A 188 5.79 -6.53 4.41
C MET A 188 6.79 -6.51 3.26
N ARG A 189 7.12 -7.65 2.64
CA ARG A 189 7.92 -7.72 1.40
C ARG A 189 9.20 -6.86 1.46
N HIS A 190 9.91 -6.91 2.59
CA HIS A 190 11.19 -6.21 2.77
C HIS A 190 12.26 -6.92 1.93
N GLN A 191 13.07 -6.15 1.19
CA GLN A 191 14.10 -6.72 0.31
C GLN A 191 15.34 -7.24 1.07
N ASP A 192 15.55 -6.84 2.33
CA ASP A 192 16.65 -7.35 3.16
C ASP A 192 16.20 -8.60 3.95
N ILE A 193 15.99 -9.70 3.23
CA ILE A 193 15.94 -11.05 3.81
C ILE A 193 17.21 -11.79 3.37
N ARG A 194 18.36 -11.30 3.84
CA ARG A 194 19.44 -12.20 4.24
C ARG A 194 19.22 -12.31 5.75
N THR A 195 18.47 -13.28 6.27
CA THR A 195 18.84 -14.69 6.41
C THR A 195 17.63 -15.39 7.06
N THR A 196 17.45 -16.69 6.82
CA THR A 196 16.72 -17.62 7.72
C THR A 196 15.17 -17.59 7.71
N MET A 197 14.52 -17.80 6.57
CA MET A 197 13.06 -18.10 6.56
C MET A 197 12.61 -19.08 5.46
N ASN A 198 13.49 -20.00 5.06
CA ASN A 198 13.20 -21.00 4.01
C ASN A 198 12.69 -22.35 4.54
N ILE A 199 12.33 -22.45 5.84
CA ILE A 199 12.01 -23.74 6.50
C ILE A 199 10.52 -23.89 6.84
N TYR A 200 9.72 -22.82 6.80
CA TYR A 200 8.31 -22.82 7.22
C TYR A 200 7.38 -22.34 6.10
N GLY A 201 7.29 -23.08 5.00
CA GLY A 201 6.55 -22.67 3.79
C GLY A 201 5.03 -22.53 4.00
N ASP A 202 4.38 -23.65 4.33
CA ASP A 202 2.92 -23.77 4.27
C ASP A 202 2.20 -23.14 5.47
N VAL A 203 2.66 -23.43 6.70
CA VAL A 203 2.09 -22.85 7.94
C VAL A 203 2.12 -21.32 7.92
N VAL A 204 3.19 -20.74 7.37
CA VAL A 204 3.31 -19.28 7.28
C VAL A 204 2.30 -18.71 6.27
N THR A 205 1.86 -19.47 5.27
CA THR A 205 0.87 -18.99 4.30
C THR A 205 -0.51 -18.87 4.93
N ASP A 206 -0.93 -19.83 5.76
CA ASP A 206 -2.20 -19.78 6.49
C ASP A 206 -2.21 -18.68 7.56
N GLU A 207 -1.09 -18.51 8.29
CA GLU A 207 -0.92 -17.42 9.25
C GLU A 207 -0.95 -16.05 8.57
N MET A 208 -0.35 -15.91 7.38
CA MET A 208 -0.44 -14.69 6.59
C MET A 208 -1.88 -14.39 6.18
N SER A 209 -2.61 -15.40 5.70
CA SER A 209 -4.03 -15.23 5.31
C SER A 209 -4.86 -14.73 6.49
N THR A 210 -4.75 -15.42 7.63
CA THR A 210 -5.44 -15.08 8.86
C THR A 210 -5.11 -13.66 9.35
N ALA A 211 -3.83 -13.29 9.35
CA ALA A 211 -3.39 -11.96 9.76
C ALA A 211 -3.92 -10.86 8.83
N GLY A 212 -3.90 -11.09 7.51
CA GLY A 212 -4.42 -10.14 6.53
C GLY A 212 -5.93 -9.90 6.71
N LEU A 213 -6.70 -10.96 6.92
CA LEU A 213 -8.14 -10.86 7.17
C LEU A 213 -8.46 -10.11 8.47
N ARG A 214 -7.74 -10.39 9.58
CA ARG A 214 -7.92 -9.64 10.85
C ARG A 214 -7.58 -8.16 10.74
N VAL A 215 -6.58 -7.80 9.94
CA VAL A 215 -6.28 -6.39 9.65
C VAL A 215 -7.43 -5.75 8.87
N ALA A 216 -8.02 -6.48 7.91
CA ALA A 216 -9.17 -5.98 7.16
C ALA A 216 -10.38 -5.77 8.08
N GLU A 217 -10.64 -6.67 9.03
CA GLU A 217 -11.68 -6.49 10.05
C GLU A 217 -11.51 -5.16 10.81
N LEU A 218 -10.29 -4.83 11.26
CA LEU A 218 -10.00 -3.54 11.91
C LEU A 218 -10.32 -2.34 10.99
N ALA A 219 -10.05 -2.45 9.69
CA ALA A 219 -10.35 -1.39 8.72
C ALA A 219 -11.85 -1.13 8.58
N PHE A 220 -12.68 -2.18 8.67
CA PHE A 220 -14.12 -2.13 8.43
C PHE A 220 -14.99 -2.02 9.70
N GLN A 221 -14.40 -2.12 10.90
CA GLN A 221 -15.10 -2.20 12.20
C GLN A 221 -16.09 -1.06 12.54
N PHE A 222 -16.07 0.11 11.88
CA PHE A 222 -17.09 1.16 12.10
C PHE A 222 -18.32 1.08 11.20
N ASN A 223 -18.26 0.39 10.06
CA ASN A 223 -19.39 0.37 9.13
C ASN A 223 -20.58 -0.46 9.66
N GLY A 224 -20.33 -1.44 10.54
CA GLY A 224 -21.39 -2.22 11.17
C GLY A 224 -22.24 -1.41 12.16
N ALA A 225 -21.63 -0.47 12.89
CA ALA A 225 -22.32 0.35 13.89
C ALA A 225 -23.17 1.49 13.30
N GLN A 226 -22.92 1.89 12.04
CA GLN A 226 -23.77 2.86 11.34
C GLN A 226 -24.97 2.18 10.65
N ALA A 227 -24.81 0.94 10.18
CA ALA A 227 -25.91 0.18 9.57
C ALA A 227 -27.06 -0.10 10.56
N GLU A 228 -26.77 -0.31 11.85
CA GLU A 228 -27.80 -0.54 12.88
C GLU A 228 -28.51 0.75 13.33
N ARG A 229 -27.89 1.93 13.13
CA ARG A 229 -28.46 3.23 13.52
C ARG A 229 -29.36 3.86 12.47
N GLU A 230 -29.30 3.41 11.22
CA GLU A 230 -30.20 3.86 10.15
C GLU A 230 -31.47 2.99 10.04
N THR A 231 -31.54 1.88 10.79
CA THR A 231 -32.71 0.98 10.86
C THR A 231 -33.52 1.06 12.15
N SER A 232 -33.24 2.03 13.04
CA SER A 232 -33.99 2.26 14.28
C SER A 232 -34.70 3.61 14.30
#